data_AF-A0A2R6GCA1-F1
#
_entry.id   AF-A0A2R6GCA1-F1
#
_cell.length_a   1.000
_cell.length_b   1.000
_cell.length_c   1.000
_cell.angle_alpha   90.00
_cell.angle_beta   90.00
_cell.angle_gamma   90.00
#
_symmetry.space_group_name_H-M   'P 1'
#
loop_
_entity.id
_entity.type
_entity.pdbx_description
1 polymer ?
#
loop_
_entity_poly.entity_id
_entity_poly.type
_entity_poly.pdbx_seq_one_letter_code
_entity_poly.pdbx_strand_id
1 'polypeptide(L)'
;MTDETDDGASDLFDGVERAESDIVGDDDEFWYPTVEDIVEIHDAIIAEDPEGEPGIEDRDRIQYAVDYVQHGMFGEKPETVHEKAFALVRLLASNHWFVDGNKRTALNTTNLFYILNGYELEYGQDLRAMLKLLAVREDIIDRDVATGYLAEQTEELAPATMWTIGIVAIAETLFEELGIEPADFDIETDSDDTGSDPDDHND
;
A
#
# COMPACT_ATOMS: atom_id res chain seq x y z
N MET A 1 59.22 24.77 3.16
CA MET A 1 59.13 23.33 3.42
C MET A 1 58.07 23.18 4.49
N THR A 2 56.84 23.17 4.00
CA THR A 2 55.52 23.19 4.67
C THR A 2 54.57 23.19 3.46
N ASP A 3 53.50 22.45 3.35
CA ASP A 3 52.87 21.39 4.14
C ASP A 3 51.81 20.90 3.14
N GLU A 4 51.84 19.63 2.73
CA GLU A 4 50.81 19.07 1.86
C GLU A 4 49.68 18.58 2.77
N THR A 5 48.61 19.37 2.84
CA THR A 5 47.30 18.87 3.27
C THR A 5 46.44 18.68 2.03
N ASP A 6 46.30 17.42 1.67
CA ASP A 6 45.29 16.83 0.79
C ASP A 6 43.88 17.22 1.30
N ASP A 7 43.15 18.00 0.50
CA ASP A 7 41.80 18.49 0.81
C ASP A 7 40.86 18.06 -0.34
N GLY A 8 40.70 16.75 -0.48
CA GLY A 8 39.89 16.09 -1.51
C GLY A 8 38.51 15.64 -1.03
N ALA A 9 37.82 16.42 -0.18
CA ALA A 9 36.52 16.02 0.37
C ALA A 9 35.41 17.10 0.28
N SER A 10 35.58 18.13 -0.55
CA SER A 10 34.63 19.24 -0.62
C SER A 10 33.64 19.20 -1.80
N ASP A 11 33.83 18.31 -2.80
CA ASP A 11 33.07 18.39 -4.07
C ASP A 11 31.97 17.30 -4.22
N LEU A 12 31.67 16.53 -3.17
CA LEU A 12 30.66 15.44 -3.23
C LEU A 12 29.30 15.79 -2.61
N PHE A 13 29.16 16.98 -2.01
CA PHE A 13 27.94 17.38 -1.30
C PHE A 13 27.24 18.62 -1.87
N ASP A 14 27.65 19.11 -3.05
CA ASP A 14 27.03 20.29 -3.70
C ASP A 14 25.82 19.91 -4.60
N GLY A 15 25.39 18.64 -4.57
CA GLY A 15 24.28 18.11 -5.37
C GLY A 15 22.95 17.94 -4.62
N VAL A 16 22.89 18.25 -3.31
CA VAL A 16 21.72 17.93 -2.47
C VAL A 16 20.70 19.09 -2.36
N GLU A 17 21.00 20.29 -2.88
CA GLU A 17 20.10 21.46 -2.73
C GLU A 17 19.36 21.87 -4.02
N ARG A 18 19.04 20.94 -4.93
CA ARG A 18 18.20 21.28 -6.09
C ARG A 18 17.24 20.18 -6.52
N ALA A 19 16.31 19.83 -5.65
CA ALA A 19 15.06 19.17 -6.04
C ALA A 19 13.92 19.49 -5.06
N GLU A 20 13.82 20.73 -4.59
CA GLU A 20 12.58 21.28 -4.01
C GLU A 20 11.92 22.19 -5.05
N SER A 21 11.48 21.61 -6.16
CA SER A 21 10.68 22.29 -7.18
C SER A 21 10.17 21.22 -8.12
N ASP A 22 8.85 21.10 -8.21
CA ASP A 22 8.11 20.36 -9.25
C ASP A 22 7.68 18.94 -8.85
N ILE A 23 6.89 18.81 -7.77
CA ILE A 23 5.92 17.70 -7.65
C ILE A 23 4.69 18.07 -8.49
N VAL A 24 4.84 18.02 -9.81
CA VAL A 24 3.73 17.82 -10.73
C VAL A 24 4.01 16.46 -11.32
N GLY A 25 3.45 15.43 -10.68
CA GLY A 25 3.62 14.03 -11.12
C GLY A 25 3.12 13.89 -12.55
N ASP A 26 4.01 13.41 -13.42
CA ASP A 26 3.65 13.04 -14.79
C ASP A 26 2.64 11.88 -14.70
N ASP A 27 1.67 11.86 -15.60
CA ASP A 27 0.52 10.94 -15.51
C ASP A 27 0.89 9.44 -15.57
N ASP A 28 2.15 9.14 -15.91
CA ASP A 28 2.77 7.83 -16.05
C ASP A 28 3.42 7.28 -14.74
N GLU A 29 3.39 8.01 -13.62
CA GLU A 29 4.21 7.66 -12.43
C GLU A 29 3.50 6.79 -11.37
N PHE A 30 2.17 6.73 -11.34
CA PHE A 30 1.45 5.97 -10.31
C PHE A 30 1.21 4.50 -10.71
N TRP A 31 1.33 3.60 -9.73
CA TRP A 31 0.80 2.25 -9.83
C TRP A 31 -0.71 2.26 -9.64
N TYR A 32 -1.44 1.47 -10.43
CA TYR A 32 -2.88 1.32 -10.33
C TYR A 32 -3.28 -0.16 -10.26
N PRO A 33 -4.28 -0.51 -9.43
CA PRO A 33 -4.78 -1.89 -9.39
C PRO A 33 -5.49 -2.24 -10.68
N THR A 34 -5.27 -3.46 -11.15
CA THR A 34 -6.05 -4.09 -12.22
C THR A 34 -7.41 -4.57 -11.68
N VAL A 35 -8.33 -4.91 -12.58
CA VAL A 35 -9.61 -5.52 -12.18
C VAL A 35 -9.37 -6.83 -11.45
N GLU A 36 -8.39 -7.61 -11.90
CA GLU A 36 -7.98 -8.87 -11.29
C GLU A 36 -7.45 -8.64 -9.86
N ASP A 37 -6.58 -7.67 -9.63
CA ASP A 37 -6.07 -7.36 -8.28
C ASP A 37 -7.23 -7.05 -7.31
N ILE A 38 -8.22 -6.26 -7.74
CA ILE A 38 -9.38 -5.90 -6.91
C ILE A 38 -10.24 -7.13 -6.60
N VAL A 39 -10.39 -8.03 -7.57
CA VAL A 39 -11.14 -9.28 -7.39
C VAL A 39 -10.41 -10.23 -6.46
N GLU A 40 -9.09 -10.37 -6.58
CA GLU A 40 -8.29 -11.22 -5.69
C GLU A 40 -8.32 -10.71 -4.25
N ILE A 41 -8.22 -9.38 -4.07
CA ILE A 41 -8.41 -8.74 -2.76
C ILE A 41 -9.81 -9.04 -2.20
N HIS A 42 -10.85 -8.96 -3.02
CA HIS A 42 -12.22 -9.30 -2.60
C HIS A 42 -12.33 -10.77 -2.18
N ASP A 43 -11.83 -11.69 -3.01
CA ASP A 43 -11.90 -13.12 -2.75
C ASP A 43 -11.16 -13.50 -1.47
N ALA A 44 -9.98 -12.90 -1.21
CA ALA A 44 -9.25 -13.06 0.04
C ALA A 44 -10.05 -12.57 1.26
N ILE A 45 -10.69 -11.39 1.15
CA ILE A 45 -11.53 -10.83 2.22
C ILE A 45 -12.74 -11.73 2.53
N ILE A 46 -13.39 -12.29 1.51
CA ILE A 46 -14.53 -13.18 1.70
C ILE A 46 -14.07 -14.53 2.27
N ALA A 47 -12.92 -15.06 1.85
CA ALA A 47 -12.38 -16.30 2.39
C ALA A 47 -12.10 -16.23 3.90
N GLU A 48 -11.74 -15.04 4.40
CA GLU A 48 -11.54 -14.78 5.83
C GLU A 48 -12.83 -14.56 6.62
N ASP A 49 -13.97 -14.37 5.95
CA ASP A 49 -15.26 -14.10 6.58
C ASP A 49 -16.22 -15.30 6.47
N PRO A 50 -16.47 -16.06 7.56
CA PRO A 50 -17.39 -17.19 7.56
C PRO A 50 -18.84 -16.83 7.21
N GLU A 51 -19.23 -15.55 7.36
CA GLU A 51 -20.57 -15.04 7.08
C GLU A 51 -20.65 -14.31 5.73
N GLY A 52 -19.52 -14.11 5.05
CA GLY A 52 -19.43 -13.39 3.79
C GLY A 52 -19.97 -14.20 2.61
N GLU A 53 -20.71 -13.54 1.72
CA GLU A 53 -21.22 -14.16 0.49
C GLU A 53 -20.30 -13.81 -0.70
N PRO A 54 -19.71 -14.81 -1.38
CA PRO A 54 -18.89 -14.57 -2.56
C PRO A 54 -19.75 -14.14 -3.75
N GLY A 55 -19.20 -13.27 -4.60
CA GLY A 55 -19.85 -12.89 -5.84
C GLY A 55 -19.50 -11.50 -6.32
N ILE A 56 -19.28 -11.40 -7.63
CA ILE A 56 -19.06 -10.15 -8.35
C ILE A 56 -20.34 -9.84 -9.12
N GLU A 57 -20.92 -8.67 -8.89
CA GLU A 57 -22.11 -8.24 -9.61
C GLU A 57 -21.78 -7.77 -11.02
N ASP A 58 -20.69 -6.99 -11.18
CA ASP A 58 -20.39 -6.30 -12.43
C ASP A 58 -18.89 -5.95 -12.56
N ARG A 59 -18.15 -6.72 -13.37
CA ARG A 59 -16.73 -6.49 -13.64
C ARG A 59 -16.47 -5.23 -14.48
N ASP A 60 -17.39 -4.87 -15.36
CA ASP A 60 -17.23 -3.68 -16.23
C ASP A 60 -17.26 -2.40 -15.38
N ARG A 61 -17.96 -2.41 -14.25
CA ARG A 61 -17.95 -1.29 -13.30
C ARG A 61 -16.65 -1.19 -12.51
N ILE A 62 -16.02 -2.31 -12.17
CA ILE A 62 -14.69 -2.31 -11.56
C ILE A 62 -13.69 -1.70 -12.54
N GLN A 63 -13.73 -2.12 -13.81
CA GLN A 63 -12.91 -1.53 -14.87
C GLN A 63 -13.13 -0.02 -14.99
N TYR A 64 -14.39 0.43 -14.95
CA TYR A 64 -14.70 1.86 -14.96
C TYR A 64 -14.03 2.63 -13.81
N ALA A 65 -13.94 2.04 -12.61
CA ALA A 65 -13.27 2.66 -11.48
C ALA A 65 -11.78 2.87 -11.76
N VAL A 66 -11.12 1.83 -12.25
CA VAL A 66 -9.70 1.87 -12.62
C VAL A 66 -9.47 2.92 -13.71
N ASP A 67 -10.28 2.88 -14.77
CA ASP A 67 -10.19 3.82 -15.89
C ASP A 67 -10.40 5.27 -15.43
N TYR A 68 -11.38 5.52 -14.56
CA TYR A 68 -11.67 6.85 -14.02
C TYR A 68 -10.51 7.38 -13.17
N VAL A 69 -9.92 6.55 -12.32
CA VAL A 69 -8.81 6.95 -11.44
C VAL A 69 -7.54 7.23 -12.25
N GLN A 70 -7.30 6.47 -13.33
CA GLN A 70 -6.16 6.65 -14.23
C GLN A 70 -6.33 7.87 -15.14
N HIS A 71 -7.44 7.94 -15.88
CA HIS A 71 -7.60 8.84 -17.02
C HIS A 71 -8.54 10.02 -16.74
N GLY A 72 -9.31 9.97 -15.65
CA GLY A 72 -10.40 10.90 -15.42
C GLY A 72 -11.58 10.70 -16.38
N MET A 73 -12.60 11.53 -16.25
CA MET A 73 -13.77 11.52 -17.14
C MET A 73 -14.38 12.92 -17.25
N PHE A 74 -14.89 13.26 -18.44
CA PHE A 74 -15.59 14.53 -18.71
C PHE A 74 -14.79 15.80 -18.38
N GLY A 75 -13.46 15.73 -18.46
CA GLY A 75 -12.58 16.87 -18.17
C GLY A 75 -12.30 17.09 -16.69
N GLU A 76 -12.78 16.21 -15.81
CA GLU A 76 -12.32 16.09 -14.43
C GLU A 76 -11.42 14.88 -14.30
N LYS A 77 -10.19 15.10 -13.82
CA LYS A 77 -9.21 14.04 -13.57
C LYS A 77 -8.66 14.20 -12.16
N PRO A 78 -8.69 13.14 -11.33
CA PRO A 78 -7.91 13.10 -10.10
C PRO A 78 -6.41 13.20 -10.43
N GLU A 79 -5.72 14.22 -9.91
CA GLU A 79 -4.31 14.48 -10.23
C GLU A 79 -3.40 13.94 -9.12
N THR A 80 -3.74 14.22 -7.87
CA THR A 80 -2.94 13.78 -6.72
C THR A 80 -3.21 12.32 -6.34
N VAL A 81 -2.26 11.69 -5.65
CA VAL A 81 -2.43 10.35 -5.08
C VAL A 81 -3.66 10.28 -4.16
N HIS A 82 -3.93 11.33 -3.39
CA HIS A 82 -5.07 11.37 -2.47
C HIS A 82 -6.42 11.53 -3.18
N GLU A 83 -6.48 12.32 -4.25
CA GLU A 83 -7.67 12.41 -5.10
C GLU A 83 -7.97 11.09 -5.78
N LYS A 84 -6.92 10.41 -6.28
CA LYS A 84 -7.02 9.08 -6.90
C LYS A 84 -7.49 8.04 -5.89
N ALA A 85 -6.89 8.01 -4.70
CA ALA A 85 -7.28 7.14 -3.61
C ALA A 85 -8.74 7.40 -3.15
N PHE A 86 -9.16 8.66 -3.04
CA PHE A 86 -10.54 8.99 -2.70
C PHE A 86 -11.51 8.54 -3.79
N ALA A 87 -11.19 8.78 -5.07
CA ALA A 87 -12.01 8.30 -6.18
C ALA A 87 -12.18 6.77 -6.14
N LEU A 88 -11.09 6.04 -5.87
CA LEU A 88 -11.10 4.58 -5.77
C LEU A 88 -11.96 4.08 -4.61
N VAL A 89 -11.72 4.59 -3.38
CA VAL A 89 -12.47 4.16 -2.19
C VAL A 89 -13.96 4.50 -2.30
N ARG A 90 -14.30 5.67 -2.87
CA ARG A 90 -15.67 6.11 -3.11
C ARG A 90 -16.38 5.17 -4.08
N LEU A 91 -15.78 4.92 -5.23
CA LEU A 91 -16.40 4.11 -6.28
C LEU A 91 -16.62 2.66 -5.83
N LEU A 92 -15.64 2.06 -5.16
CA LEU A 92 -15.74 0.69 -4.65
C LEU A 92 -16.70 0.54 -3.48
N ALA A 93 -16.77 1.53 -2.56
CA ALA A 93 -17.62 1.44 -1.38
C ALA A 93 -19.10 1.74 -1.66
N SER A 94 -19.40 2.65 -2.60
CA SER A 94 -20.75 3.19 -2.81
C SER A 94 -21.61 2.39 -3.79
N ASN A 95 -21.01 1.67 -4.73
CA ASN A 95 -21.76 1.16 -5.89
C ASN A 95 -22.11 -0.34 -5.82
N HIS A 96 -21.82 -1.01 -4.71
CA HIS A 96 -22.19 -2.41 -4.45
C HIS A 96 -21.79 -3.39 -5.57
N TRP A 97 -20.56 -3.29 -6.09
CA TRP A 97 -20.12 -4.15 -7.21
C TRP A 97 -19.86 -5.61 -6.82
N PHE A 98 -19.87 -5.89 -5.52
CA PHE A 98 -19.79 -7.22 -4.95
C PHE A 98 -21.03 -7.52 -4.12
N VAL A 99 -21.37 -8.80 -3.98
CA VAL A 99 -22.51 -9.25 -3.19
C VAL A 99 -22.34 -8.87 -1.72
N ASP A 100 -21.15 -9.09 -1.18
CA ASP A 100 -20.73 -8.58 0.13
C ASP A 100 -19.26 -8.12 0.10
N GLY A 101 -18.79 -7.48 1.16
CA GLY A 101 -17.39 -7.12 1.32
C GLY A 101 -16.99 -5.81 0.64
N ASN A 102 -17.92 -5.08 -0.01
CA ASN A 102 -17.64 -3.83 -0.73
C ASN A 102 -16.77 -2.83 0.05
N LYS A 103 -17.15 -2.50 1.29
CA LYS A 103 -16.38 -1.56 2.14
C LYS A 103 -14.99 -2.07 2.50
N ARG A 104 -14.85 -3.38 2.73
CA ARG A 104 -13.58 -4.01 3.07
C ARG A 104 -12.66 -4.04 1.85
N THR A 105 -13.22 -4.35 0.69
CA THR A 105 -12.52 -4.36 -0.59
C THR A 105 -12.06 -2.96 -0.96
N ALA A 106 -12.94 -1.96 -0.82
CA ALA A 106 -12.60 -0.55 -1.01
C ALA A 106 -11.43 -0.12 -0.11
N LEU A 107 -11.48 -0.47 1.18
CA LEU A 107 -10.40 -0.17 2.12
C LEU A 107 -9.08 -0.83 1.73
N ASN A 108 -9.06 -2.15 1.53
CA ASN A 108 -7.83 -2.88 1.23
C ASN A 108 -7.24 -2.48 -0.13
N THR A 109 -8.08 -2.27 -1.14
CA THR A 109 -7.62 -1.79 -2.45
C THR A 109 -7.00 -0.40 -2.34
N THR A 110 -7.61 0.51 -1.57
CA THR A 110 -7.07 1.86 -1.37
C THR A 110 -5.77 1.83 -0.57
N ASN A 111 -5.68 0.94 0.43
CA ASN A 111 -4.46 0.73 1.20
C ASN A 111 -3.32 0.20 0.32
N LEU A 112 -3.60 -0.81 -0.51
CA LEU A 112 -2.64 -1.34 -1.47
C LEU A 112 -2.19 -0.27 -2.48
N PHE A 113 -3.12 0.53 -2.98
CA PHE A 113 -2.81 1.65 -3.86
C PHE A 113 -1.83 2.63 -3.18
N TYR A 114 -2.04 2.99 -1.91
CA TYR A 114 -1.07 3.84 -1.20
C TYR A 114 0.30 3.16 -1.06
N ILE A 115 0.33 1.91 -0.61
CA ILE A 115 1.58 1.17 -0.37
C ILE A 115 2.42 1.08 -1.65
N LEU A 116 1.81 0.72 -2.77
CA LEU A 116 2.50 0.58 -4.06
C LEU A 116 2.87 1.91 -4.71
N ASN A 117 2.33 3.02 -4.18
CA ASN A 117 2.73 4.37 -4.54
C ASN A 117 3.61 5.04 -3.47
N GLY A 118 4.15 4.28 -2.51
CA GLY A 118 5.14 4.77 -1.54
C GLY A 118 4.56 5.46 -0.31
N TYR A 119 3.28 5.25 0.00
CA TYR A 119 2.61 5.85 1.15
C TYR A 119 2.06 4.80 2.10
N GLU A 120 2.09 5.10 3.39
CA GLU A 120 1.40 4.35 4.43
C GLU A 120 0.10 5.07 4.77
N LEU A 121 -1.03 4.38 4.70
CA LEU A 121 -2.32 4.92 5.11
C LEU A 121 -2.64 4.46 6.55
N GLU A 122 -2.63 5.39 7.49
CA GLU A 122 -3.17 5.13 8.82
C GLU A 122 -4.70 5.13 8.77
N TYR A 123 -5.32 3.99 9.06
CA TYR A 123 -6.78 3.90 9.07
C TYR A 123 -7.36 3.46 10.42
N GLY A 124 -8.24 4.31 10.95
CA GLY A 124 -8.92 4.11 12.22
C GLY A 124 -10.44 4.08 12.12
N GLN A 125 -11.11 4.58 13.17
CA GLN A 125 -12.57 4.64 13.20
C GLN A 125 -13.16 5.65 12.21
N ASP A 126 -12.43 6.73 11.93
CA ASP A 126 -12.91 7.81 11.07
C ASP A 126 -12.99 7.37 9.61
N LEU A 127 -11.95 6.69 9.08
CA LEU A 127 -12.02 6.11 7.74
C LEU A 127 -13.12 5.05 7.63
N ARG A 128 -13.34 4.24 8.67
CA ARG A 128 -14.46 3.28 8.73
C ARG A 128 -15.82 3.98 8.74
N ALA A 129 -15.93 5.13 9.38
CA ALA A 129 -17.14 5.94 9.36
C ALA A 129 -17.37 6.55 7.98
N MET A 130 -16.32 7.05 7.33
CA MET A 130 -16.36 7.55 5.95
C MET A 130 -16.85 6.46 4.98
N LEU A 131 -16.29 5.25 5.03
CA LEU A 131 -16.74 4.10 4.22
C LEU A 131 -18.22 3.76 4.44
N LYS A 132 -18.70 3.82 5.69
CA LYS A 132 -20.12 3.60 5.99
C LYS A 132 -21.01 4.69 5.41
N LEU A 133 -20.58 5.95 5.48
CA LEU A 133 -21.32 7.07 4.90
C LEU A 133 -21.38 6.93 3.38
N LEU A 134 -20.24 6.65 2.72
CA LEU A 134 -20.16 6.42 1.27
C LEU A 134 -21.10 5.29 0.82
N ALA A 135 -21.14 4.19 1.56
CA ALA A 135 -22.04 3.05 1.26
C ALA A 135 -23.53 3.39 1.42
N VAL A 136 -23.88 4.43 2.18
CA VAL A 136 -25.28 4.88 2.35
C VAL A 136 -25.62 5.97 1.36
N ARG A 137 -24.71 6.93 1.17
CA ARG A 137 -24.90 8.09 0.31
C ARG A 137 -23.58 8.76 0.00
N GLU A 138 -23.26 8.81 -1.28
CA GLU A 138 -21.99 9.34 -1.77
C GLU A 138 -21.88 10.87 -1.64
N ASP A 139 -22.97 11.60 -1.91
CA ASP A 139 -23.01 13.08 -2.00
C ASP A 139 -22.93 13.80 -0.63
N ILE A 140 -22.92 13.05 0.48
CA ILE A 140 -22.75 13.64 1.82
C ILE A 140 -21.32 14.11 2.03
N ILE A 141 -20.36 13.45 1.39
CA ILE A 141 -18.95 13.66 1.64
C ILE A 141 -18.41 14.60 0.58
N ASP A 142 -17.96 15.77 1.03
CA ASP A 142 -17.27 16.71 0.18
C ASP A 142 -15.92 16.12 -0.26
N ARG A 143 -15.62 16.24 -1.56
CA ARG A 143 -14.42 15.66 -2.16
C ARG A 143 -13.16 16.24 -1.51
N ASP A 144 -13.07 17.56 -1.40
CA ASP A 144 -11.87 18.26 -0.93
C ASP A 144 -11.62 17.96 0.55
N VAL A 145 -12.69 17.85 1.35
CA VAL A 145 -12.60 17.44 2.76
C VAL A 145 -12.09 16.01 2.89
N ALA A 146 -12.61 15.08 2.08
CA ALA A 146 -12.19 13.69 2.16
C ALA A 146 -10.77 13.46 1.67
N THR A 147 -10.36 14.15 0.60
CA THR A 147 -8.97 14.09 0.11
C THR A 147 -8.02 14.73 1.11
N GLY A 148 -8.40 15.83 1.75
CA GLY A 148 -7.64 16.44 2.84
C GLY A 148 -7.48 15.50 4.04
N TYR A 149 -8.56 14.84 4.45
CA TYR A 149 -8.51 13.82 5.51
C TYR A 149 -7.55 12.68 5.13
N LEU A 150 -7.63 12.15 3.91
CA LEU A 150 -6.73 11.09 3.48
C LEU A 150 -5.27 11.55 3.49
N ALA A 151 -4.98 12.77 3.02
CA ALA A 151 -3.64 13.34 3.04
C ALA A 151 -3.09 13.48 4.48
N GLU A 152 -3.94 13.91 5.43
CA GLU A 152 -3.58 14.00 6.86
C GLU A 152 -3.35 12.64 7.53
N GLN A 153 -3.83 11.55 6.93
CA GLN A 153 -3.70 10.19 7.44
C GLN A 153 -2.67 9.37 6.67
N THR A 154 -1.89 10.01 5.81
CA THR A 154 -0.87 9.35 5.00
C THR A 154 0.49 9.93 5.27
N GLU A 155 1.47 9.04 5.42
CA GLU A 155 2.88 9.38 5.52
C GLU A 155 3.65 8.66 4.41
N GLU A 156 4.80 9.21 4.02
CA GLU A 156 5.69 8.51 3.08
C GLU A 156 6.29 7.26 3.75
N LEU A 157 6.29 6.15 3.02
CA LEU A 157 6.91 4.92 3.49
C LEU A 157 8.41 5.12 3.63
N ALA A 158 8.95 4.72 4.79
CA ALA A 158 10.38 4.68 4.98
C ALA A 158 11.05 3.78 3.92
N PRO A 159 12.21 4.16 3.36
CA PRO A 159 12.87 3.38 2.31
C PRO A 159 13.11 1.91 2.69
N ALA A 160 13.43 1.64 3.95
CA ALA A 160 13.62 0.27 4.46
C ALA A 160 12.35 -0.60 4.36
N THR A 161 11.17 0.00 4.53
CA THR A 161 9.88 -0.70 4.39
C THR A 161 9.65 -1.09 2.94
N MET A 162 9.94 -0.19 1.99
CA MET A 162 9.80 -0.47 0.56
C MET A 162 10.72 -1.61 0.10
N TRP A 163 11.97 -1.65 0.58
CA TRP A 163 12.88 -2.77 0.34
C TRP A 163 12.34 -4.09 0.91
N THR A 164 11.76 -4.05 2.12
CA THR A 164 11.19 -5.24 2.75
C THR A 164 10.02 -5.78 1.95
N ILE A 165 9.10 -4.91 1.52
CA ILE A 165 7.97 -5.29 0.65
C ILE A 165 8.47 -5.90 -0.65
N GLY A 166 9.47 -5.27 -1.29
CA GLY A 166 10.08 -5.78 -2.52
C GLY A 166 10.70 -7.17 -2.34
N ILE A 167 11.42 -7.40 -1.23
CA ILE A 167 12.01 -8.71 -0.92
C ILE A 167 10.91 -9.76 -0.72
N VAL A 168 9.84 -9.44 0.02
CA VAL A 168 8.73 -10.37 0.25
C VAL A 168 8.02 -10.73 -1.06
N ALA A 169 7.69 -9.75 -1.89
CA ALA A 169 7.04 -9.98 -3.18
C ALA A 169 7.90 -10.84 -4.13
N ILE A 170 9.22 -10.59 -4.16
CA ILE A 170 10.17 -11.41 -4.93
C ILE A 170 10.24 -12.82 -4.35
N ALA A 171 10.27 -12.97 -3.03
CA ALA A 171 10.33 -14.27 -2.37
C ALA A 171 9.10 -15.13 -2.70
N GLU A 172 7.89 -14.57 -2.60
CA GLU A 172 6.64 -15.27 -2.98
C GLU A 172 6.68 -15.75 -4.42
N THR A 173 7.09 -14.87 -5.35
CA THR A 173 7.24 -15.21 -6.77
C THR A 173 8.25 -16.34 -6.99
N LEU A 174 9.39 -16.30 -6.30
CA LEU A 174 10.43 -17.31 -6.40
C LEU A 174 10.00 -18.66 -5.79
N PHE A 175 9.24 -18.65 -4.69
CA PHE A 175 8.72 -19.87 -4.08
C PHE A 175 7.74 -20.59 -5.00
N GLU A 176 6.85 -19.86 -5.66
CA GLU A 176 5.93 -20.42 -6.65
C GLU A 176 6.66 -21.01 -7.87
N GLU A 177 7.64 -20.29 -8.42
CA GLU A 177 8.37 -20.74 -9.61
C GLU A 177 9.30 -21.93 -9.33
N LEU A 178 9.85 -22.02 -8.13
CA LEU A 178 10.69 -23.14 -7.71
C LEU A 178 9.90 -24.29 -7.08
N GLY A 179 8.60 -24.12 -6.81
CA GLY A 179 7.74 -25.11 -6.15
C GLY A 179 8.22 -25.46 -4.74
N ILE A 180 8.78 -24.47 -4.03
CA ILE A 180 9.31 -24.63 -2.66
C ILE A 180 8.22 -24.15 -1.70
N GLU A 181 7.79 -25.02 -0.76
CA GLU A 181 6.84 -24.58 0.26
C GLU A 181 7.58 -23.70 1.30
N PRO A 182 6.99 -22.58 1.75
CA PRO A 182 7.65 -21.69 2.73
C PRO A 182 8.07 -22.41 4.02
N ALA A 183 7.37 -23.48 4.38
CA ALA A 183 7.67 -24.33 5.53
C ALA A 183 8.95 -25.17 5.39
N ASP A 184 9.49 -25.32 4.18
CA ASP A 184 10.76 -26.02 3.92
C ASP A 184 11.98 -25.15 4.20
N PHE A 185 11.77 -23.83 4.38
CA PHE A 185 12.79 -22.89 4.83
C PHE A 185 12.80 -22.83 6.37
N ASP A 186 13.34 -23.86 7.01
CA ASP A 186 13.74 -23.75 8.42
C ASP A 186 14.95 -22.80 8.48
N ILE A 187 14.71 -21.55 8.86
CA ILE A 187 15.77 -20.72 9.42
C ILE A 187 16.05 -21.34 10.79
N GLU A 188 16.96 -22.31 10.84
CA GLU A 188 17.59 -22.71 12.10
C GLU A 188 18.23 -21.44 12.65
N THR A 189 17.53 -20.77 13.56
CA THR A 189 18.18 -19.84 14.46
C THR A 189 19.08 -20.72 15.31
N ASP A 190 20.36 -20.78 14.95
CA ASP A 190 21.41 -21.33 15.81
C ASP A 190 21.39 -20.56 17.14
N SER A 191 20.52 -20.99 18.04
CA SER A 191 20.56 -20.61 19.45
C SER A 191 21.43 -21.64 20.18
N ASP A 192 22.67 -21.79 19.73
CA ASP A 192 23.67 -22.60 20.40
C ASP A 192 24.82 -21.69 20.86
N ASP A 193 24.80 -21.35 22.14
CA ASP A 193 25.83 -21.78 23.11
C ASP A 193 25.79 -20.88 24.36
N THR A 194 24.78 -21.05 25.22
CA THR A 194 24.99 -20.77 26.65
C THR A 194 25.57 -22.03 27.27
N GLY A 195 26.90 -22.12 27.21
CA GLY A 195 27.68 -23.15 27.86
C GLY A 195 27.18 -23.42 29.27
N SER A 196 26.60 -24.60 29.44
CA SER A 196 26.38 -25.21 30.75
C SER A 196 27.72 -25.78 31.19
N ASP A 197 28.35 -25.18 32.20
CA ASP A 197 29.39 -25.86 32.98
C ASP A 197 28.76 -26.34 34.30
N PRO A 198 28.96 -27.61 34.70
CA PRO A 198 28.19 -28.28 35.72
C PRO A 198 28.76 -28.05 37.13
N ASP A 199 27.89 -28.32 38.11
CA ASP A 199 28.16 -28.53 39.54
C ASP A 199 29.64 -28.69 39.94
N ASP A 200 30.11 -27.87 40.89
CA ASP A 200 30.97 -28.43 41.93
C ASP A 200 30.86 -27.74 43.32
N HIS A 201 30.56 -28.61 44.28
CA HIS A 201 30.84 -28.55 45.72
C HIS A 201 30.21 -27.51 46.66
N ASN A 202 29.12 -27.98 47.28
CA ASN A 202 28.82 -27.98 48.71
C ASN A 202 30.03 -27.84 49.67
N ASP A 203 30.07 -26.75 50.42
CA ASP A 203 30.34 -26.71 51.88
C ASP A 203 29.86 -25.36 52.50
#